data_AF-A0A965PM56-F1
#
_entry.id   AF-A0A965PM56-F1
#
_cell.length_a   1.000
_cell.length_b   1.000
_cell.length_c   1.000
_cell.angle_alpha   90.00
_cell.angle_beta   90.00
_cell.angle_gamma   90.00
#
_symmetry.space_group_name_H-M   'P 1'
#
loop_
_entity.id
_entity.type
_entity.pdbx_description
1 polymer ?
#
loop_
_entity_poly.entity_id
_entity_poly.type
_entity_poly.pdbx_seq_one_letter_code
_entity_poly.pdbx_strand_id
1 'polypeptide(L)' 'MNIINKKYKFVEQIKDSYGNLVNCYGVYEKTATLEKFKLKRIVKLIKTFDSLKEARDYLS' A
#
# COMPACT_ATOMS: atom_id res chain seq x y z
N MET A 1 14.74 12.14 21.00
CA MET A 1 13.48 11.43 20.71
C MET A 1 13.66 10.74 19.37
N ASN A 2 13.77 9.41 19.33
CA ASN A 2 14.02 8.69 18.07
C ASN A 2 12.69 8.52 17.33
N ILE A 3 12.54 9.21 16.21
CA ILE A 3 11.41 9.04 15.29
C ILE A 3 11.89 8.13 14.17
N ILE A 4 11.34 6.92 14.10
CA ILE A 4 11.60 6.02 12.97
C ILE A 4 10.42 6.18 12.01
N ASN A 5 10.71 6.61 10.78
CA ASN A 5 9.73 6.74 9.72
C ASN A 5 10.14 5.88 8.52
N LYS A 6 9.39 4.80 8.25
CA LYS A 6 9.61 3.93 7.09
C LYS A 6 8.45 4.07 6.13
N LYS A 7 8.77 4.28 4.86
CA LYS A 7 7.81 4.30 3.76
C LYS A 7 8.19 3.25 2.74
N TYR A 8 7.21 2.50 2.27
CA TYR A 8 7.39 1.56 1.18
C TYR A 8 6.11 1.45 0.36
N LYS A 9 6.28 1.17 -0.93
CA LYS A 9 5.17 0.93 -1.84
C LYS A 9 5.04 -0.56 -2.11
N PHE A 10 3.82 -1.03 -2.35
CA PHE A 10 3.54 -2.42 -2.66
C PHE A 10 2.30 -2.54 -3.55
N VAL A 11 2.17 -3.65 -4.26
CA VAL A 11 1.01 -3.99 -5.09
C VAL A 11 0.16 -5.02 -4.34
N GLU A 12 -1.16 -4.83 -4.35
CA GLU A 12 -2.12 -5.81 -3.84
C GLU A 12 -3.33 -5.90 -4.77
N GLN A 13 -3.94 -7.08 -4.88
CA GLN A 13 -5.19 -7.25 -5.61
C GLN A 13 -6.35 -6.67 -4.80
N ILE A 14 -7.20 -5.87 -5.44
CA ILE A 14 -8.30 -5.19 -4.77
C ILE A 14 -9.42 -6.19 -4.49
N LYS A 15 -10.01 -6.07 -3.30
CA LYS A 15 -11.23 -6.77 -2.92
C LYS A 15 -12.42 -5.82 -2.96
N ASP A 16 -13.56 -6.32 -3.42
CA ASP A 16 -14.81 -5.58 -3.30
C ASP A 16 -15.28 -5.50 -1.84
N SER A 17 -16.41 -4.83 -1.60
CA SER A 17 -17.01 -4.70 -0.26
C SER A 17 -17.47 -6.03 0.35
N TYR A 18 -17.59 -7.09 -0.45
CA TYR A 18 -17.99 -8.44 -0.03
C TYR A 18 -16.76 -9.34 0.21
N GLY A 19 -15.55 -8.84 -0.06
CA GLY A 19 -14.30 -9.56 0.09
C GLY A 19 -13.89 -10.39 -1.13
N ASN A 20 -14.61 -10.30 -2.25
CA ASN A 20 -14.26 -11.01 -3.48
C ASN A 20 -13.08 -10.33 -4.16
N LEU A 21 -12.18 -11.13 -4.72
CA LEU A 21 -11.07 -10.62 -5.52
C LEU A 21 -11.62 -10.02 -6.82
N VAL A 22 -11.30 -8.76 -7.06
CA VAL A 22 -11.59 -8.08 -8.33
C VAL A 22 -10.38 -8.22 -9.24
N ASN A 23 -10.59 -8.29 -10.55
CA ASN A 23 -9.50 -8.33 -11.52
C ASN A 23 -8.88 -6.93 -11.72
N CYS A 24 -8.44 -6.33 -10.61
CA CYS A 24 -7.72 -5.06 -10.59
C CYS A 24 -6.75 -5.03 -9.42
N TYR A 25 -5.66 -4.28 -9.60
CA TYR A 25 -4.53 -4.21 -8.69
C TYR A 25 -4.32 -2.78 -8.24
N GLY A 26 -4.17 -2.58 -6.94
CA GLY A 26 -3.84 -1.30 -6.34
C GLY A 26 -2.36 -1.22 -6.01
N VAL A 27 -1.74 -0.09 -6.33
CA VAL A 27 -0.45 0.30 -5.75
C VAL A 27 -0.73 1.12 -4.50
N TYR A 28 -0.17 0.68 -3.38
CA TYR A 28 -0.34 1.30 -2.07
C TYR A 28 0.98 1.81 -1.54
N GLU A 29 0.95 2.91 -0.79
CA GLU A 29 2.05 3.36 0.05
C GLU A 29 1.72 3.09 1.51
N LYS A 30 2.61 2.39 2.21
CA LYS A 30 2.53 2.19 3.65
C LYS A 30 3.59 3.02 4.34
N THR A 31 3.13 3.88 5.24
CA THR A 31 3.97 4.66 6.14
C THR A 31 3.85 4.07 7.55
N ALA A 32 4.98 3.70 8.14
CA ALA A 32 5.10 3.26 9.53
C ALA A 32 5.94 4.27 10.30
N THR A 33 5.32 4.94 11.27
CA THR A 33 5.96 5.95 12.12
C THR A 33 5.94 5.47 13.57
N LEU A 34 7.11 5.38 14.20
CA LEU A 34 7.26 5.11 15.63
C LEU A 34 7.54 6.42 16.36
N GLU A 35 6.63 6.84 17.23
CA GLU A 35 6.76 8.06 18.03
C GLU A 35 6.46 7.74 19.50
N LYS A 36 7.40 8.03 20.41
CA LYS A 36 7.23 7.83 21.87
C LYS A 36 6.63 6.44 22.21
N PHE A 37 7.16 5.38 21.59
CA PHE A 37 6.71 3.98 21.72
C PHE A 37 5.34 3.63 21.11
N LYS A 38 4.66 4.58 20.45
CA LYS A 38 3.43 4.32 19.68
C LYS A 38 3.75 4.12 18.21
N LEU A 39 3.29 3.00 17.66
CA LEU A 39 3.42 2.69 16.24
C LEU A 39 2.16 3.12 15.49
N LYS A 40 2.30 4.13 14.62
CA LYS A 40 1.25 4.54 13.69
C LYS A 40 1.53 3.95 12.31
N ARG A 41 0.55 3.26 11.73
CA ARG A 41 0.62 2.73 10.36
C ARG A 41 -0.49 3.37 9.53
N ILE A 42 -0.12 3.93 8.40
CA ILE A 42 -1.05 4.52 7.43
C ILE A 42 -0.83 3.79 6.12
N VAL A 43 -1.90 3.33 5.49
CA VAL A 43 -1.89 2.76 4.14
C VAL A 43 -2.71 3.67 3.26
N LYS A 44 -2.14 4.08 2.12
CA LYS A 44 -2.77 4.97 1.15
C LYS A 44 -2.75 4.30 -0.21
N LEU A 45 -3.92 4.19 -0.86
CA LEU A 45 -4.00 3.82 -2.28
C LEU A 45 -3.44 4.96 -3.13
N ILE A 46 -2.50 4.63 -4.02
CA ILE A 46 -1.84 5.58 -4.92
C ILE A 46 -2.52 5.56 -6.29
N LYS A 47 -2.68 4.35 -6.87
CA LYS A 47 -3.24 4.16 -8.20
C LYS A 47 -3.75 2.73 -8.38
N THR A 48 -4.70 2.53 -9.28
CA THR A 48 -5.24 1.23 -9.68
C THR A 48 -4.85 0.89 -11.12
N PHE A 49 -4.73 -0.40 -11.40
CA PHE A 49 -4.36 -0.96 -12.71
C PHE A 49 -5.20 -2.21 -12.99
N ASP A 50 -5.41 -2.51 -14.26
CA ASP A 50 -6.17 -3.69 -14.68
C ASP A 50 -5.30 -4.96 -14.70
N SER A 51 -3.97 -4.80 -14.68
CA SER A 51 -3.04 -5.92 -14.61
C SER A 51 -1.94 -5.76 -13.55
N LEU A 52 -1.50 -6.90 -13.01
CA LEU A 52 -0.37 -6.97 -12.07
C LEU A 52 0.94 -6.46 -12.72
N LYS A 53 1.10 -6.68 -14.03
CA LYS A 53 2.28 -6.25 -14.77
C LYS A 53 2.38 -4.73 -14.77
N GLU A 54 1.33 -4.02 -15.18
CA GLU A 54 1.31 -2.55 -15.18
C GLU A 54 1.53 -1.97 -13.78
N ALA A 55 0.92 -2.58 -12.76
CA ALA A 55 1.11 -2.16 -11.37
C ALA A 55 2.57 -2.31 -10.89
N ARG A 56 3.27 -3.36 -11.35
CA ARG A 56 4.69 -3.60 -11.06
C ARG A 56 5.61 -2.69 -11.87
N ASP A 57 5.29 -2.46 -13.13
CA ASP A 57 6.03 -1.55 -14.00
C ASP A 57 5.99 -0.12 -13.44
N TYR A 58 4.88 0.28 -12.81
CA TYR A 58 4.77 1.55 -12.08
C TYR A 58 5.64 1.66 -10.82
N LEU A 59 6.03 0.53 -10.20
CA LEU A 59 6.90 0.52 -9.02
C LEU A 59 8.39 0.47 -9.34
N SER A 60 8.74 0.08 -10.57
CA SER A 60 10.11 -0.02 -11.06
C SER A 60 10.66 1.34 -11.47
#